data_AF-A0A9W8P359-F1
#
_entry.id   AF-A0A9W8P359-F1
#
_cell.length_a   1.000
_cell.length_b   1.000
_cell.length_c   1.000
_cell.angle_alpha   90.00
_cell.angle_beta   90.00
_cell.angle_gamma   90.00
#
_symmetry.space_group_name_H-M   'P 1'
#
loop_
_entity.id
_entity.type
_entity.pdbx_description
1 polymer ?
#
loop_
_entity_poly.entity_id
_entity_poly.type
_entity_poly.pdbx_seq_one_letter_code
_entity_poly.pdbx_strand_id
1 'polypeptide(L)'
;NLPFTAVDVWHQFKLTPEKLLDPPEQAILKAFPIWRGTSGSAPHYDTVLVLDSDEAESTAVQGCRAARLRVIFWLPKVIHQYGLPLPAPAHWPTQPLAYVTWFTRFKPAPDEATGMYRVEPSTSANGSMLGEIVPLSSIRQGCMLVPGRGVWDPHWTAQTMLDE
;
A
#
# COMPACT_ATOMS: atom_id res chain seq x y z
N ASN A 1 17.01 -17.09 -5.42
CA ASN A 1 16.38 -17.87 -4.34
C ASN A 1 16.42 -17.07 -3.06
N LEU A 2 15.26 -16.84 -2.43
CA LEU A 2 15.18 -16.22 -1.11
C LEU A 2 15.67 -17.21 -0.04
N PRO A 3 16.28 -16.75 1.06
CA PRO A 3 16.76 -17.61 2.14
C PRO A 3 15.64 -18.07 3.09
N PHE A 4 14.38 -17.88 2.69
CA PHE A 4 13.17 -18.29 3.40
C PHE A 4 12.07 -18.65 2.40
N THR A 5 11.11 -19.44 2.86
CA THR A 5 9.95 -19.89 2.05
C THR A 5 8.62 -19.33 2.55
N ALA A 6 8.61 -18.71 3.73
CA ALA A 6 7.43 -18.14 4.36
C ALA A 6 7.79 -16.85 5.12
N VAL A 7 6.78 -15.99 5.26
CA VAL A 7 6.80 -14.79 6.08
C VAL A 7 5.52 -14.76 6.91
N ASP A 8 5.56 -14.13 8.08
CA ASP A 8 4.35 -13.89 8.86
C ASP A 8 3.52 -12.82 8.17
N VAL A 9 2.24 -13.09 7.88
CA VAL A 9 1.36 -12.22 7.11
C VAL A 9 0.13 -11.80 7.92
N TRP A 10 -0.23 -10.53 7.81
CA TRP A 10 -1.47 -9.95 8.32
C TRP A 10 -2.27 -9.34 7.18
N HIS A 11 -3.60 -9.39 7.33
CA HIS A 11 -4.54 -8.87 6.34
C HIS A 11 -5.19 -7.55 6.75
N GLN A 12 -4.90 -7.08 7.96
CA GLN A 12 -5.39 -5.80 8.44
C GLN A 12 -4.47 -5.26 9.54
N PHE A 13 -4.41 -3.94 9.67
CA PHE A 13 -3.78 -3.28 10.79
C PHE A 13 -4.58 -2.04 11.19
N LYS A 14 -4.35 -1.61 12.43
CA LYS A 14 -5.00 -0.44 13.00
C LYS A 14 -4.02 0.72 12.98
N LEU A 15 -4.39 1.77 12.27
CA LEU A 15 -3.64 3.00 12.18
C LEU A 15 -4.24 4.02 13.14
N THR A 16 -3.38 4.64 13.95
CA THR A 16 -3.76 5.76 14.82
C THR A 16 -3.01 6.98 14.31
N PRO A 17 -3.69 7.94 13.64
CA PRO A 17 -3.05 9.14 13.14
C PRO A 17 -2.37 9.93 14.26
N GLU A 18 -1.27 10.62 13.94
CA GLU A 18 -0.68 11.60 14.86
C GLU A 18 -1.72 12.69 15.15
N LYS A 19 -1.92 12.98 16.44
CA LYS A 19 -3.02 13.82 16.93
C LYS A 19 -2.87 15.24 16.39
N LEU A 20 -3.66 15.63 15.40
CA LEU A 20 -3.71 17.03 14.96
C LEU A 20 -4.90 17.78 15.56
N LEU A 21 -6.13 17.23 15.59
CA LEU A 21 -7.29 17.76 16.33
C LEU A 21 -8.34 16.65 16.62
N ASP A 22 -8.98 16.72 17.80
CA ASP A 22 -10.02 15.81 18.37
C ASP A 22 -9.63 14.31 18.40
N PRO A 23 -10.32 13.41 19.17
CA PRO A 23 -9.75 12.09 19.45
C PRO A 23 -9.45 11.35 18.14
N PRO A 24 -8.22 10.81 17.98
CA PRO A 24 -7.78 10.27 16.70
C PRO A 24 -8.70 9.12 16.30
N GLU A 25 -9.47 9.33 15.24
CA GLU A 25 -10.31 8.29 14.67
C GLU A 25 -9.39 7.19 14.16
N GLN A 26 -9.57 5.99 14.72
CA GLN A 26 -8.73 4.85 14.40
C GLN A 26 -9.19 4.27 13.07
N ALA A 27 -8.30 4.27 12.08
CA ALA A 27 -8.57 3.64 10.81
C ALA A 27 -8.13 2.17 10.85
N ILE A 28 -8.97 1.26 10.35
CA ILE A 28 -8.58 -0.13 10.09
C ILE A 28 -8.33 -0.25 8.60
N LEU A 29 -7.08 -0.53 8.24
CA LEU A 29 -6.65 -0.71 6.86
C LEU A 29 -6.50 -2.20 6.54
N LYS A 30 -6.91 -2.59 5.34
CA LYS A 30 -7.10 -3.97 4.92
C LYS A 30 -6.31 -4.30 3.65
N ALA A 31 -5.82 -5.52 3.62
CA ALA A 31 -5.10 -6.13 2.50
C ALA A 31 -5.49 -7.61 2.43
N PHE A 32 -6.66 -7.88 1.86
CA PHE A 32 -7.19 -9.23 1.70
C PHE A 32 -6.88 -9.77 0.31
N PRO A 33 -5.98 -10.76 0.20
CA PRO A 33 -5.84 -11.53 -1.02
C PRO A 33 -7.01 -12.50 -1.19
N ILE A 34 -7.18 -13.03 -2.40
CA ILE A 34 -8.14 -14.10 -2.66
C ILE A 34 -7.71 -15.33 -1.87
N TRP A 35 -8.51 -15.73 -0.87
CA TRP A 35 -8.23 -16.93 -0.10
C TRP A 35 -8.71 -18.18 -0.85
N ARG A 36 -7.82 -19.16 -1.05
CA ARG A 36 -8.17 -20.45 -1.68
C ARG A 36 -9.14 -21.22 -0.77
N GLY A 37 -10.42 -21.22 -1.12
CA GLY A 37 -11.46 -22.00 -0.41
C GLY A 37 -12.82 -21.30 -0.37
N THR A 38 -12.85 -19.97 -0.39
CA THR A 38 -14.07 -19.18 -0.53
C THR A 38 -14.34 -18.89 -2.00
N SER A 39 -15.03 -19.82 -2.66
CA SER A 39 -15.67 -19.53 -3.96
C SER A 39 -16.61 -18.33 -3.77
N GLY A 40 -16.19 -17.14 -4.24
CA GLY A 40 -17.00 -15.91 -4.21
C GLY A 40 -16.44 -14.72 -3.42
N SER A 41 -15.32 -14.83 -2.70
CA SER A 41 -14.72 -13.66 -2.04
C SER A 41 -13.71 -12.96 -2.96
N ALA A 42 -13.99 -11.70 -3.25
CA ALA A 42 -13.12 -10.83 -4.04
C ALA A 42 -11.90 -10.37 -3.24
N PRO A 43 -10.74 -10.16 -3.88
CA PRO A 43 -9.63 -9.46 -3.24
C PRO A 43 -10.05 -8.03 -2.88
N HIS A 44 -9.62 -7.56 -1.72
CA HIS A 44 -9.91 -6.21 -1.23
C HIS A 44 -8.65 -5.58 -0.66
N TYR A 45 -8.20 -4.50 -1.27
CA TYR A 45 -6.96 -3.83 -0.93
C TYR A 45 -7.23 -2.35 -0.77
N ASP A 46 -7.04 -1.84 0.44
CA ASP A 46 -7.24 -0.42 0.72
C ASP A 46 -6.17 0.44 0.05
N THR A 47 -6.56 1.65 -0.33
CA THR A 47 -5.64 2.68 -0.79
C THR A 47 -5.15 3.52 0.39
N VAL A 48 -3.86 3.84 0.37
CA VAL A 48 -3.15 4.49 1.47
C VAL A 48 -2.26 5.62 0.96
N LEU A 49 -2.01 6.60 1.81
CA LEU A 49 -0.96 7.61 1.62
C LEU A 49 0.30 7.17 2.36
N VAL A 50 1.38 7.04 1.60
CA VAL A 50 2.70 6.61 2.10
C VAL A 50 3.69 7.75 1.94
N LEU A 51 4.57 7.94 2.91
CA LEU A 51 5.72 8.83 2.78
C LEU A 51 6.66 8.32 1.67
N ASP A 52 6.88 9.14 0.64
CA ASP A 52 7.71 8.83 -0.55
C ASP A 52 9.01 9.67 -0.58
N SER A 53 9.08 10.75 0.20
CA SER A 53 10.29 11.59 0.28
C SER A 53 10.39 12.36 1.60
N ASP A 54 11.57 12.93 1.86
CA ASP A 54 11.88 13.68 3.09
C ASP A 54 11.18 15.06 3.13
N GLU A 55 10.62 15.53 2.01
CA GLU A 55 9.84 16.77 1.91
C GLU A 55 8.39 16.63 2.41
N ALA A 56 8.07 15.53 3.09
CA ALA A 56 6.74 15.28 3.62
C ALA A 56 6.41 16.18 4.82
N GLU A 57 5.87 17.36 4.55
CA GLU A 57 5.34 18.24 5.60
C GLU A 57 3.98 17.75 6.14
N SER A 58 3.74 18.02 7.42
CA SER A 58 2.67 17.45 8.26
C SER A 58 1.22 17.72 7.81
N THR A 59 0.99 18.48 6.73
CA THR A 59 -0.36 18.96 6.38
C THR A 59 -0.69 18.93 4.88
N ALA A 60 0.19 18.41 4.01
CA ALA A 60 -0.05 18.35 2.57
C ALA A 60 0.22 16.94 2.00
N VAL A 61 -0.25 16.70 0.76
CA VAL A 61 0.13 15.49 0.00
C VAL A 61 1.57 15.55 -0.53
N GLN A 62 2.25 16.70 -0.36
CA GLN A 62 3.64 16.88 -0.72
C GLN A 62 4.51 15.91 0.09
N GLY A 63 5.45 15.24 -0.58
CA GLY A 63 6.27 14.16 -0.01
C GLY A 63 5.51 12.86 0.29
N CYS A 64 4.21 12.78 -0.02
CA CYS A 64 3.42 11.56 0.03
C CYS A 64 3.11 11.03 -1.37
N ARG A 65 2.80 9.74 -1.44
CA ARG A 65 2.35 9.07 -2.64
C ARG A 65 1.22 8.10 -2.33
N ALA A 66 0.19 8.11 -3.17
CA ALA A 66 -0.89 7.15 -3.07
C ALA A 66 -0.41 5.76 -3.50
N ALA A 67 -0.82 4.74 -2.75
CA ALA A 67 -0.51 3.35 -3.05
C ALA A 67 -1.68 2.44 -2.71
N ARG A 68 -1.73 1.26 -3.33
CA ARG A 68 -2.64 0.17 -2.94
C ARG A 68 -1.90 -0.82 -2.06
N LEU A 69 -2.42 -1.09 -0.87
CA LEU A 69 -1.82 -1.97 0.12
C LEU A 69 -2.08 -3.44 -0.24
N ARG A 70 -1.03 -4.21 -0.54
CA ARG A 70 -1.18 -5.58 -1.06
C ARG A 70 -0.97 -6.65 0.00
N VAL A 71 0.03 -6.48 0.87
CA VAL A 71 0.29 -7.41 1.97
C VAL A 71 1.04 -6.70 3.11
N ILE A 72 0.73 -7.09 4.35
CA ILE A 72 1.44 -6.65 5.55
C ILE A 72 2.17 -7.85 6.11
N PHE A 73 3.46 -7.72 6.43
CA PHE A 73 4.27 -8.86 6.84
C PHE A 73 5.45 -8.49 7.73
N TRP A 74 6.03 -9.50 8.37
CA TRP A 74 7.32 -9.41 9.04
C TRP A 74 8.33 -10.30 8.32
N LEU A 75 9.57 -9.84 8.25
CA LEU A 75 10.66 -10.70 7.82
C LEU A 75 10.96 -11.73 8.92
N PRO A 76 11.31 -12.98 8.55
CA PRO A 76 11.58 -14.01 9.52
C PRO A 76 12.86 -13.68 10.29
N LYS A 77 12.87 -13.94 11.59
CA LYS A 77 14.05 -13.73 12.45
C LYS A 77 15.12 -14.82 12.28
N VAL A 78 14.74 -15.95 11.69
CA VAL A 78 15.59 -17.09 11.41
C VAL A 78 15.38 -17.50 9.96
N ILE A 79 16.47 -17.70 9.23
CA ILE A 79 16.49 -18.12 7.83
C ILE A 79 17.14 -19.50 7.71
N HIS A 80 16.82 -20.22 6.64
CA HIS A 80 17.42 -21.51 6.36
C HIS A 80 18.39 -21.37 5.18
N GLN A 81 19.68 -21.40 5.48
CA GLN A 81 20.73 -21.34 4.47
C GLN A 81 21.57 -22.61 4.56
N TYR A 82 21.79 -23.28 3.43
CA TYR A 82 22.49 -24.57 3.36
C TYR A 82 21.93 -25.65 4.30
N GLY A 83 20.61 -25.62 4.56
CA GLY A 83 19.94 -26.58 5.45
C GLY A 83 20.09 -26.29 6.94
N LEU A 84 20.77 -25.21 7.33
CA LEU A 84 20.96 -24.83 8.74
C LEU A 84 20.12 -23.59 9.10
N PRO A 85 19.51 -23.55 10.30
CA PRO A 85 18.87 -22.35 10.80
C PRO A 85 19.93 -21.32 11.21
N LEU A 86 19.89 -20.14 10.61
CA LEU A 86 20.77 -19.01 10.91
C LEU A 86 19.95 -17.79 11.32
N PRO A 87 20.48 -16.91 12.19
CA PRO A 87 19.83 -15.64 12.47
C PRO A 87 19.68 -14.83 11.18
N ALA A 88 18.58 -14.10 11.05
CA ALA A 88 18.39 -13.19 9.94
C ALA A 88 19.51 -12.14 9.89
N PRO A 89 19.89 -11.66 8.69
CA PRO A 89 20.92 -10.64 8.56
C PRO A 89 20.62 -9.40 9.40
N ALA A 90 21.63 -8.87 10.10
CA ALA A 90 21.46 -7.74 11.02
C ALA A 90 20.95 -6.44 10.36
N HIS A 91 21.13 -6.30 9.04
CA HIS A 91 20.65 -5.16 8.27
C HIS A 91 19.16 -5.28 7.87
N TRP A 92 18.50 -6.42 8.14
CA TRP A 92 17.10 -6.57 7.83
C TRP A 92 16.23 -5.71 8.76
N PRO A 93 15.16 -5.08 8.22
CA PRO A 93 14.20 -4.37 9.04
C PRO A 93 13.62 -5.27 10.13
N THR A 94 13.63 -4.78 11.38
CA THR A 94 13.05 -5.47 12.54
C THR A 94 11.67 -4.91 12.90
N GLN A 95 10.96 -4.36 11.92
CA GLN A 95 9.67 -3.70 12.07
C GLN A 95 8.68 -4.28 11.04
N PRO A 96 7.37 -4.12 11.24
CA PRO A 96 6.40 -4.56 10.24
C PRO A 96 6.60 -3.83 8.93
N LEU A 97 6.43 -4.54 7.83
CA LEU A 97 6.57 -4.05 6.47
C LEU A 97 5.24 -4.19 5.72
N ALA A 98 5.10 -3.38 4.68
CA ALA A 98 4.00 -3.45 3.73
C ALA A 98 4.55 -3.54 2.32
N TYR A 99 3.98 -4.43 1.50
CA TYR A 99 4.16 -4.37 0.06
C TYR A 99 3.00 -3.56 -0.53
N VAL A 100 3.35 -2.54 -1.30
CA VAL A 100 2.39 -1.63 -1.93
C VAL A 100 2.62 -1.58 -3.44
N THR A 101 1.56 -1.34 -4.20
CA THR A 101 1.66 -0.96 -5.62
C THR A 101 1.32 0.50 -5.77
N TRP A 102 2.16 1.25 -6.46
CA TRP A 102 2.10 2.69 -6.50
C TRP A 102 1.13 3.24 -7.54
N PHE A 103 0.51 4.37 -7.22
CA PHE A 103 -0.02 5.29 -8.22
C PHE A 103 1.04 6.34 -8.61
N THR A 104 0.82 7.16 -9.62
CA THR A 104 1.71 8.26 -9.99
C THR A 104 1.84 9.28 -8.84
N ARG A 105 2.97 9.99 -8.79
CA ARG A 105 3.17 11.07 -7.82
C ARG A 105 2.16 12.19 -8.06
N PHE A 106 1.75 12.84 -6.98
CA PHE A 106 0.89 14.01 -7.06
C PHE A 106 1.59 15.13 -7.84
N LYS A 107 0.86 15.79 -8.71
CA LYS A 107 1.31 17.05 -9.32
C LYS A 107 1.40 18.14 -8.23
N PRO A 108 2.18 19.21 -8.42
CA PRO A 108 2.29 20.29 -7.44
C PRO A 108 0.94 20.91 -7.05
N ALA A 109 -0.02 20.94 -7.98
CA ALA A 109 -1.37 21.47 -7.76
C ALA A 109 -2.43 20.42 -8.14
N PRO A 110 -3.60 20.44 -7.46
CA PRO A 110 -4.74 19.63 -7.85
C PRO A 110 -5.33 20.09 -9.19
N ASP A 111 -6.19 19.27 -9.77
CA ASP A 111 -6.96 19.64 -10.96
C ASP A 111 -7.93 20.79 -10.63
N GLU A 112 -7.92 21.86 -11.44
CA GLU A 112 -8.66 23.09 -11.16
C GLU A 112 -10.18 22.90 -11.18
N ALA A 113 -10.68 22.01 -12.04
CA ALA A 113 -12.12 21.80 -12.21
C ALA A 113 -12.72 20.97 -11.07
N THR A 114 -11.96 20.00 -10.56
CA THR A 114 -12.43 19.05 -9.53
C THR A 114 -11.92 19.37 -8.12
N GLY A 115 -10.83 20.14 -8.00
CA GLY A 115 -10.13 20.36 -6.74
C GLY A 115 -9.41 19.12 -6.20
N MET A 116 -9.34 18.04 -6.99
CA MET A 116 -8.77 16.76 -6.57
C MET A 116 -7.42 16.50 -7.24
N TYR A 117 -6.56 15.74 -6.56
CA TYR A 117 -5.33 15.26 -7.19
C TYR A 117 -5.62 14.08 -8.10
N ARG A 118 -5.14 14.17 -9.34
CA ARG A 118 -5.24 13.08 -10.31
C ARG A 118 -4.01 12.18 -10.22
N VAL A 119 -4.26 10.88 -10.09
CA VAL A 119 -3.24 9.84 -10.09
C VAL A 119 -3.64 8.72 -11.04
N GLU A 120 -2.65 7.98 -11.52
CA GLU A 120 -2.82 6.83 -12.43
C GLU A 120 -1.98 5.66 -11.91
N PRO A 121 -2.31 4.39 -12.23
CA PRO A 121 -1.45 3.27 -11.87
C PRO A 121 -0.02 3.47 -12.37
N SER A 122 0.98 3.38 -11.48
CA SER A 122 2.38 3.45 -11.89
C SER A 122 2.77 2.10 -12.49
N THR A 123 3.15 2.07 -13.75
CA THR A 123 3.58 0.84 -14.44
C THR A 123 5.06 0.88 -14.79
N SER A 124 5.69 -0.29 -14.82
CA SER A 124 7.06 -0.45 -15.33
C SER A 124 7.04 -0.56 -16.87
N ALA A 125 8.22 -0.53 -17.50
CA ALA A 125 8.34 -0.62 -18.97
C ALA A 125 7.69 -1.89 -19.56
N ASN A 126 7.49 -2.95 -18.77
CA ASN A 126 6.83 -4.19 -19.19
C ASN A 126 5.30 -4.20 -18.94
N GLY A 127 4.72 -3.10 -18.46
CA GLY A 127 3.29 -2.98 -18.13
C GLY A 127 2.88 -3.49 -16.74
N SER A 128 3.79 -4.06 -15.94
CA SER A 128 3.46 -4.48 -14.56
C SER A 128 3.35 -3.27 -13.64
N MET A 129 2.41 -3.30 -12.68
CA MET A 129 2.35 -2.29 -11.62
C MET A 129 3.69 -2.22 -10.87
N LEU A 130 4.16 -1.01 -10.63
CA LEU A 130 5.38 -0.72 -9.89
C LEU A 130 5.08 -0.91 -8.40
N GLY A 131 5.73 -1.89 -7.79
CA GLY A 131 5.56 -2.22 -6.38
C GLY A 131 6.83 -2.07 -5.57
N GLU A 132 6.66 -1.84 -4.27
CA GLU A 132 7.76 -1.59 -3.33
C GLU A 132 7.42 -2.12 -1.94
N ILE A 133 8.46 -2.50 -1.18
CA ILE A 133 8.35 -2.85 0.22
C ILE A 133 8.69 -1.61 1.04
N VAL A 134 7.74 -1.12 1.83
CA VAL A 134 7.88 0.05 2.69
C VAL A 134 7.73 -0.34 4.17
N PRO A 135 8.35 0.39 5.11
CA PRO A 135 7.97 0.35 6.51
C PRO A 135 6.47 0.51 6.71
N LEU A 136 5.83 -0.30 7.56
CA LEU A 136 4.41 -0.06 7.87
C LEU A 136 4.20 1.33 8.51
N SER A 137 5.21 1.84 9.22
CA SER A 137 5.21 3.17 9.83
C SER A 137 5.26 4.33 8.83
N SER A 138 5.59 4.11 7.56
CA SER A 138 5.53 5.17 6.55
C SER A 138 4.12 5.41 6.02
N ILE A 139 3.15 4.54 6.35
CA ILE A 139 1.74 4.74 6.02
C ILE A 139 1.13 5.76 6.97
N ARG A 140 0.73 6.91 6.43
CA ARG A 140 0.18 8.03 7.21
C ARG A 140 -1.31 7.93 7.45
N GLN A 141 -2.05 7.48 6.44
CA GLN A 141 -3.52 7.35 6.48
C GLN A 141 -4.04 6.47 5.34
N GLY A 142 -5.27 5.99 5.48
CA GLY A 142 -6.06 5.54 4.33
C GLY A 142 -6.44 6.72 3.45
N CYS A 143 -6.65 6.48 2.16
CA CYS A 143 -7.23 7.44 1.24
C CYS A 143 -8.27 6.77 0.36
N MET A 144 -9.17 7.56 -0.22
CA MET A 144 -10.15 7.08 -1.19
C MET A 144 -9.75 7.59 -2.57
N LEU A 145 -9.78 6.71 -3.57
CA LEU A 145 -9.68 7.09 -4.97
C LEU A 145 -11.05 6.98 -5.61
N VAL A 146 -11.38 7.96 -6.44
CA VAL A 146 -12.58 7.97 -7.26
C VAL A 146 -12.19 7.99 -8.73
N PRO A 147 -12.95 7.31 -9.61
CA PRO A 147 -12.67 7.33 -11.05
C PRO A 147 -12.71 8.75 -11.59
N GLY A 148 -11.62 9.18 -12.23
CA GLY A 148 -11.53 10.52 -12.83
C GLY A 148 -12.10 10.63 -14.24
N ARG A 149 -12.46 9.51 -14.89
CA ARG A 149 -13.04 9.52 -16.24
C ARG A 149 -14.57 9.61 -16.15
N GLY A 150 -15.16 10.54 -16.89
CA GLY A 150 -16.62 10.68 -17.02
C GLY A 150 -17.29 9.58 -17.86
N VAL A 151 -16.50 8.66 -18.44
CA VAL A 151 -17.02 7.48 -19.15
C VAL A 151 -16.93 6.30 -18.18
N TRP A 152 -18.07 5.93 -17.62
CA TRP A 152 -18.24 4.75 -16.79
C TRP A 152 -18.16 3.50 -17.67
N ASP A 153 -17.20 2.60 -17.43
CA ASP A 153 -17.23 1.28 -18.05
C ASP A 153 -18.22 0.37 -17.29
N PRO A 154 -19.26 -0.17 -17.95
CA PRO A 154 -20.21 -1.09 -17.32
C PRO A 154 -19.58 -2.38 -16.75
N HIS A 155 -18.38 -2.75 -17.21
CA HIS A 155 -17.66 -3.94 -16.75
C HIS A 155 -16.74 -3.66 -15.55
N TRP A 156 -16.62 -2.40 -15.13
CA TRP A 156 -15.87 -2.07 -13.94
C TRP A 156 -16.46 -2.73 -12.71
N THR A 157 -15.58 -3.37 -11.96
CA THR A 157 -15.88 -3.88 -10.63
C THR A 157 -15.14 -3.02 -9.61
N ALA A 158 -15.52 -3.11 -8.34
CA ALA A 158 -14.76 -2.48 -7.25
C ALA A 158 -13.27 -2.91 -7.21
N GLN A 159 -12.89 -3.98 -7.92
CA GLN A 159 -11.52 -4.49 -8.00
C GLN A 159 -10.73 -3.93 -9.19
N THR A 160 -11.36 -3.82 -10.36
CA THR A 160 -10.69 -3.51 -11.63
C THR A 160 -10.69 -2.02 -11.95
N MET A 161 -11.66 -1.27 -11.41
CA MET A 161 -11.87 0.14 -11.71
C MET A 161 -10.64 1.03 -11.44
N LEU A 162 -9.77 0.65 -10.51
CA LEU A 162 -8.57 1.41 -10.16
C LEU A 162 -7.31 0.93 -10.89
N ASP A 163 -7.41 -0.09 -11.75
CA ASP A 163 -6.29 -0.68 -12.50
C ASP A 163 -6.27 -0.27 -13.98
N GLU A 164 -7.31 0.44 -14.44
CA GLU A 164 -7.49 0.92 -15.83
C GLU A 164 -7.26 2.44 -15.95
#